data_AF-A0A963EGT1-F1
#
_entry.id   AF-A0A963EGT1-F1
#
_cell.length_a   1.000
_cell.length_b   1.000
_cell.length_c   1.000
_cell.angle_alpha   90.00
_cell.angle_beta   90.00
_cell.angle_gamma   90.00
#
_symmetry.space_group_name_H-M   'P 1'
#
loop_
_entity.id
_entity.type
_entity.pdbx_description
1 polymer ?
#
loop_
_entity_poly.entity_id
_entity_poly.type
_entity_poly.pdbx_seq_one_letter_code
_entity_poly.pdbx_strand_id
1 'polypeptide(L)'
;MSDFNVVEYQSEDRNMALDSVRVSEAAALAASTLMGRGDEKAADQAAVDAMRNALNVLDIDGTVVIGEGERDESTMLYVGERVGTGEEPAVDIALDPL
;
A
#
# COMPACT_ATOMS: atom_id res chain seq x y z
N MET A 1 33.91 -32.96 -0.18
CA MET A 1 32.58 -32.86 0.46
C MET A 1 32.11 -31.46 0.16
N SER A 2 31.13 -31.35 -0.73
CA SER A 2 30.56 -30.09 -1.21
C SER A 2 29.86 -29.38 -0.06
N ASP A 3 30.21 -28.12 0.15
CA ASP A 3 29.53 -27.24 1.09
C ASP A 3 28.04 -27.18 0.74
N PHE A 4 27.23 -27.74 1.63
CA PHE A 4 25.78 -27.65 1.56
C PHE A 4 25.43 -26.23 1.95
N ASN A 5 25.22 -25.38 0.95
CA ASN A 5 24.77 -24.01 1.16
C ASN A 5 23.34 -24.11 1.70
N VAL A 6 23.21 -24.00 3.03
CA VAL A 6 21.92 -23.85 3.67
C VAL A 6 21.39 -22.51 3.18
N VAL A 7 20.43 -22.54 2.27
CA VAL A 7 19.66 -21.36 1.93
C VAL A 7 18.95 -20.96 3.22
N GLU A 8 19.49 -19.98 3.93
CA GLU A 8 18.75 -19.29 4.98
C GLU A 8 17.54 -18.67 4.28
N TYR A 9 16.39 -19.32 4.43
CA TYR A 9 15.11 -18.67 4.20
C TYR A 9 15.01 -17.60 5.29
N GLN A 10 15.33 -16.35 4.93
CA GLN A 10 15.17 -15.22 5.83
C GLN A 10 13.72 -15.26 6.33
N SER A 11 13.55 -15.35 7.64
CA SER A 11 12.26 -15.29 8.29
C SER A 11 11.66 -13.90 8.02
N GLU A 12 10.72 -13.81 7.08
CA GLU A 12 9.82 -12.66 6.91
C GLU A 12 8.90 -12.54 8.16
N ASP A 13 9.48 -12.20 9.31
CA ASP A 13 8.77 -12.01 10.57
C ASP A 13 8.16 -10.59 10.68
N ARG A 14 7.97 -9.89 9.56
CA ARG A 14 6.97 -8.81 9.44
C ARG A 14 5.72 -9.42 8.84
N ASN A 15 4.66 -9.47 9.63
CA ASN A 15 3.39 -10.00 9.19
C ASN A 15 2.75 -9.02 8.20
N MET A 16 3.05 -9.17 6.90
CA MET A 16 2.45 -8.35 5.83
C MET A 16 0.92 -8.35 5.89
N ALA A 17 0.32 -9.42 6.42
CA ALA A 17 -1.13 -9.46 6.62
C ALA A 17 -1.62 -8.48 7.68
N LEU A 18 -0.82 -8.17 8.71
CA LEU A 18 -1.13 -7.11 9.67
C LEU A 18 -0.81 -5.72 9.11
N ASP A 19 0.21 -5.60 8.28
CA ASP A 19 0.53 -4.32 7.64
C ASP A 19 -0.56 -3.90 6.64
N SER A 20 -1.10 -4.82 5.85
CA SER A 20 -2.25 -4.56 4.98
C SER A 20 -3.51 -4.18 5.76
N VAL A 21 -3.74 -4.79 6.93
CA VAL A 21 -4.81 -4.38 7.85
C VAL A 21 -4.63 -2.93 8.28
N ARG A 22 -3.44 -2.51 8.69
CA ARG A 22 -3.20 -1.11 9.12
C ARG A 22 -3.41 -0.10 7.99
N VAL A 23 -3.01 -0.45 6.76
CA VAL A 23 -3.19 0.39 5.59
C VAL A 23 -4.68 0.61 5.29
N SER A 24 -5.46 -0.48 5.29
CA SER A 24 -6.92 -0.41 5.09
C SER A 24 -7.65 0.30 6.24
N GLU A 25 -7.22 0.09 7.49
CA GLU A 25 -7.72 0.82 8.66
C GLU A 25 -7.49 2.34 8.53
N ALA A 26 -6.29 2.76 8.10
CA ALA A 26 -5.97 4.17 7.92
C ALA A 26 -6.87 4.83 6.87
N ALA A 27 -7.06 4.18 5.72
CA ALA A 27 -7.94 4.65 4.65
C ALA A 27 -9.40 4.76 5.12
N ALA A 28 -9.93 3.69 5.72
CA ALA A 28 -11.30 3.63 6.19
C ALA A 28 -11.58 4.67 7.29
N LEU A 29 -10.65 4.86 8.24
CA LEU A 29 -10.79 5.86 9.29
C LEU A 29 -10.81 7.28 8.71
N ALA A 30 -9.94 7.58 7.75
CA ALA A 30 -9.90 8.89 7.10
C ALA A 30 -11.21 9.21 6.37
N ALA A 31 -11.67 8.28 5.53
CA ALA A 31 -12.93 8.41 4.79
C ALA A 31 -14.16 8.51 5.72
N SER A 32 -14.16 7.75 6.83
CA SER A 32 -15.31 7.69 7.75
C SER A 32 -15.72 9.05 8.31
N THR A 33 -14.78 10.00 8.43
CA THR A 33 -15.06 11.36 8.93
C THR A 33 -16.01 12.16 8.02
N LEU A 34 -16.09 11.76 6.74
CA LEU A 34 -16.89 12.37 5.68
C LEU A 34 -18.15 11.56 5.33
N MET A 35 -18.39 10.44 6.03
CA MET A 35 -19.57 9.60 5.84
C MET A 35 -20.87 10.42 6.00
N GLY A 36 -21.78 10.28 5.03
CA GLY A 36 -23.08 10.95 5.04
C GLY A 36 -23.05 12.45 4.72
N ARG A 37 -21.89 13.01 4.33
CA ARG A 37 -21.78 14.44 3.97
C ARG A 37 -22.07 14.74 2.49
N GLY A 38 -22.17 13.72 1.65
CA GLY A 38 -22.45 13.87 0.22
C GLY A 38 -21.28 14.43 -0.61
N ASP A 39 -20.07 14.42 -0.05
CA ASP A 39 -18.85 14.88 -0.73
C ASP A 39 -17.93 13.69 -1.01
N GLU A 40 -18.25 12.96 -2.10
CA GLU A 40 -17.53 11.76 -2.54
C GLU A 40 -16.05 12.04 -2.80
N LYS A 41 -15.74 13.13 -3.52
CA LYS A 41 -14.37 13.48 -3.87
C LYS A 41 -13.50 13.77 -2.66
N ALA A 42 -14.05 14.46 -1.66
CA ALA A 42 -13.32 14.70 -0.42
C ALA A 42 -13.08 13.41 0.36
N ALA A 43 -14.06 12.50 0.38
CA ALA A 43 -13.94 11.22 1.07
C ALA A 43 -12.88 10.32 0.42
N ASP A 44 -12.93 10.25 -0.91
CA ASP A 44 -11.99 9.48 -1.73
C ASP A 44 -10.56 10.00 -1.56
N GLN A 45 -10.35 11.30 -1.72
CA GLN A 45 -9.03 11.92 -1.51
C GLN A 45 -8.48 11.65 -0.10
N ALA A 46 -9.34 11.70 0.94
CA ALA A 46 -8.92 11.42 2.30
C ALA A 46 -8.45 9.96 2.46
N ALA A 47 -9.10 9.01 1.79
CA ALA A 47 -8.73 7.61 1.78
C ALA A 47 -7.41 7.37 1.03
N VAL A 48 -7.28 7.92 -0.19
CA VAL A 48 -6.09 7.86 -1.03
C VAL A 48 -4.87 8.37 -0.29
N ASP A 49 -4.97 9.56 0.32
CA ASP A 49 -3.88 10.19 1.06
C ASP A 49 -3.44 9.31 2.24
N ALA A 50 -4.41 8.81 3.03
CA ALA A 50 -4.13 8.00 4.21
C ALA A 50 -3.51 6.64 3.83
N MET A 51 -4.06 5.97 2.80
CA MET A 51 -3.54 4.71 2.28
C MET A 51 -2.11 4.86 1.79
N ARG A 52 -1.83 5.88 0.97
CA ARG A 52 -0.50 6.13 0.44
C ARG A 52 0.53 6.42 1.53
N ASN A 53 0.15 7.23 2.52
CA ASN A 53 1.02 7.51 3.66
C ASN A 53 1.30 6.25 4.49
N ALA A 54 0.30 5.40 4.69
CA ALA A 54 0.46 4.14 5.40
C ALA A 54 1.33 3.13 4.63
N LEU A 55 1.20 3.06 3.29
CA LEU A 55 2.07 2.23 2.46
C LEU A 55 3.53 2.69 2.52
N ASN A 56 3.78 4.00 2.50
CA ASN A 56 5.13 4.57 2.48
C ASN A 56 5.93 4.43 3.80
N VAL A 57 5.31 3.90 4.86
CA VAL A 57 6.04 3.53 6.09
C VAL A 57 6.37 2.04 6.17
N LEU A 58 5.91 1.24 5.22
CA LEU A 58 6.19 -0.19 5.18
C LEU A 58 7.55 -0.45 4.55
N ASP A 59 8.27 -1.41 5.13
CA ASP A 59 9.55 -1.90 4.60
C ASP A 59 9.31 -2.89 3.46
N ILE A 60 8.90 -2.32 2.31
CA ILE A 60 8.64 -3.00 1.05
C ILE A 60 9.14 -2.17 -0.12
N ASP A 61 9.41 -2.84 -1.23
CA ASP A 61 9.66 -2.26 -2.53
C ASP A 61 8.40 -2.48 -3.39
N GLY A 62 7.36 -1.70 -3.08
CA GLY A 62 6.02 -1.88 -3.60
C GLY A 62 5.82 -1.22 -4.96
N THR A 63 5.12 -1.92 -5.87
CA THR A 63 4.67 -1.38 -7.16
C THR A 63 3.17 -1.49 -7.27
N VAL A 64 2.48 -0.37 -7.49
CA VAL A 64 1.04 -0.38 -7.76
C VAL A 64 0.80 -0.97 -9.15
N VAL A 65 0.14 -2.11 -9.23
CA VAL A 65 -0.25 -2.76 -10.50
C VAL A 65 -1.74 -2.58 -10.82
N ILE A 66 -2.55 -2.26 -9.81
CA ILE A 66 -3.95 -1.82 -9.92
C ILE A 66 -4.15 -0.71 -8.88
N GLY A 67 -4.64 0.45 -9.29
CA GLY A 67 -4.88 1.60 -8.41
C GLY A 67 -5.90 2.58 -8.99
N GLU A 68 -5.82 3.85 -8.60
CA GLU A 68 -6.83 4.90 -8.90
C GLU A 68 -7.01 5.23 -10.39
N GLY A 69 -6.04 4.82 -11.21
CA GLY A 69 -6.05 5.06 -12.65
C GLY A 69 -4.64 5.05 -13.22
N GLU A 70 -4.56 5.46 -14.48
CA GLU A 70 -3.27 5.69 -15.14
C GLU A 70 -2.60 6.97 -14.59
N ARG A 71 -1.29 7.13 -14.83
CA ARG A 71 -0.50 8.27 -14.29
C ARG A 71 -0.98 9.65 -14.76
N ASP A 72 -1.64 9.72 -15.91
CA ASP A 72 -2.24 10.93 -16.46
C ASP A 72 -3.63 11.23 -15.88
N GLU A 73 -4.27 10.24 -15.25
CA GLU A 73 -5.61 10.33 -14.68
C GLU A 73 -5.58 10.58 -13.16
N SER A 74 -4.58 10.02 -12.45
CA SER A 74 -4.41 10.19 -11.00
C SER A 74 -3.03 10.72 -10.61
N THR A 75 -2.99 11.54 -9.56
CA THR A 75 -1.74 12.07 -8.99
C THR A 75 -1.11 11.16 -7.93
N MET A 76 -1.90 10.23 -7.37
CA MET A 76 -1.50 9.34 -6.29
C MET A 76 -2.11 7.94 -6.50
N LEU A 77 -1.37 6.92 -6.08
CA LEU A 77 -1.69 5.51 -6.23
C LEU A 77 -2.05 5.11 -7.67
N TYR A 78 -1.34 5.69 -8.65
CA TYR A 78 -1.51 5.35 -10.07
C TYR A 78 -0.77 4.06 -10.44
N VAL A 79 -1.15 3.41 -11.54
CA VAL A 79 -0.47 2.20 -12.03
C VAL A 79 1.01 2.49 -12.36
N GLY A 80 1.90 1.72 -11.74
CA GLY A 80 3.36 1.88 -11.81
C GLY A 80 3.95 2.79 -10.73
N GLU A 81 3.15 3.35 -9.82
CA GLU A 81 3.68 4.10 -8.68
C GLU A 81 4.48 3.18 -7.74
N ARG A 82 5.60 3.72 -7.24
CA ARG A 82 6.45 3.06 -6.23
C ARG A 82 6.07 3.53 -4.84
N VAL A 83 5.83 2.59 -3.94
CA VAL A 83 5.43 2.85 -2.55
C VAL A 83 6.23 1.97 -1.58
N GLY A 84 6.25 2.38 -0.31
CA GLY A 84 7.10 1.76 0.71
C GLY A 84 8.45 2.46 0.85
N THR A 85 9.29 1.95 1.74
CA THR A 85 10.64 2.50 1.97
C THR A 85 11.64 2.12 0.88
N GLY A 86 11.29 1.18 -0.01
CA GLY A 86 12.16 0.65 -1.07
C GLY A 86 13.04 -0.52 -0.63
N GLU A 87 12.85 -1.00 0.61
CA GLU A 87 13.53 -2.18 1.14
C GLU A 87 12.87 -3.47 0.64
N GLU A 88 13.61 -4.58 0.55
CA GLU A 88 13.00 -5.89 0.24
C GLU A 88 11.94 -6.28 1.28
N PRO A 89 10.87 -6.98 0.87
CA PRO A 89 10.69 -7.63 -0.44
C PRO A 89 10.02 -6.75 -1.50
N ALA A 90 10.28 -7.10 -2.77
CA ALA A 90 9.56 -6.55 -3.91
C ALA A 90 8.14 -7.14 -3.99
N VAL A 91 7.13 -6.27 -4.05
CA VAL A 91 5.72 -6.69 -4.05
C VAL A 91 4.90 -5.91 -5.07
N ASP A 92 3.99 -6.63 -5.74
CA ASP A 92 2.96 -6.03 -6.57
C ASP A 92 1.71 -5.75 -5.72
N ILE A 93 1.15 -4.55 -5.85
CA ILE A 93 0.07 -4.05 -5.02
C ILE A 93 -1.14 -3.73 -5.88
N ALA A 94 -2.27 -4.34 -5.54
CA ALA A 94 -3.58 -3.93 -6.01
C ALA A 94 -4.30 -3.23 -4.85
N LEU A 95 -4.92 -2.08 -5.11
CA LEU A 95 -5.56 -1.27 -4.08
C LEU A 95 -6.85 -0.62 -4.59
N ASP A 96 -7.69 -0.26 -3.62
CA ASP A 96 -8.92 0.51 -3.75
C ASP A 96 -9.17 1.22 -2.41
N PRO A 97 -8.89 2.53 -2.26
CA PRO A 97 -8.97 3.26 -1.01
C PRO A 97 -10.40 3.51 -0.50
N LEU A 98 -11.40 3.73 -1.38
CA LEU A 98 -12.77 4.02 -0.98
C LEU A 98 -13.87 3.46 -1.92
#